data_AF-A0A8X6UJ95-F1
#
_entry.id   AF-A0A8X6UJ95-F1
#
_cell.length_a   1.000
_cell.length_b   1.000
_cell.length_c   1.000
_cell.angle_alpha   90.00
_cell.angle_beta   90.00
_cell.angle_gamma   90.00
#
_symmetry.space_group_name_H-M   'P 1'
#
loop_
_entity.id
_entity.type
_entity.pdbx_description
1 polymer ?
#
loop_
_entity_poly.entity_id
_entity_poly.type
_entity_poly.pdbx_seq_one_letter_code
_entity_poly.pdbx_strand_id
1 'polypeptide(L)'
;MNLGKVDLEAIALSGLSFEKEVGQACRQRRRKIIFGETKEGHEFENRENFLVNSFYVKCDTTSAELCRRVGIYETVIDNFFVFFDERLPEIKKKAVQKLKDIYKDDIESFSFDDELDQFLLFLKENKDNMNTPIEIYRVAKQMVSTFPNVEMLLKIFLTIPISNGSDERSFSVLKRVKN
;
A
#
# COMPACT_ATOMS: atom_id res chain seq x y z
N MET A 1 3.90 24.05 46.22
CA MET A 1 3.77 25.36 45.54
C MET A 1 2.34 25.47 45.05
N ASN A 2 1.64 26.57 45.36
CA ASN A 2 0.24 26.77 45.00
C ASN A 2 0.05 26.74 43.48
N LEU A 3 -0.77 25.82 42.98
CA LEU A 3 -1.28 25.88 41.61
C LEU A 3 -2.23 27.07 41.50
N GLY A 4 -2.11 27.83 40.41
CA GLY A 4 -3.02 28.94 40.14
C GLY A 4 -4.44 28.42 39.93
N LYS A 5 -5.45 29.24 40.26
CA LYS A 5 -6.87 28.90 40.07
C LYS A 5 -7.19 28.39 38.65
N VAL A 6 -6.49 28.90 37.64
CA VAL A 6 -6.66 28.55 36.23
C VAL A 6 -6.17 27.12 35.93
N ASP A 7 -5.06 26.70 36.55
CA ASP A 7 -4.48 25.37 36.34
C ASP A 7 -5.34 24.27 36.96
N LEU A 8 -5.99 24.56 38.09
CA LEU A 8 -6.90 23.63 38.78
C LEU A 8 -8.20 23.42 37.99
N GLU A 9 -8.70 24.47 37.34
CA GLU A 9 -9.94 24.43 36.55
C GLU A 9 -9.73 23.67 35.23
N ALA A 10 -8.55 23.80 34.62
CA ALA A 10 -8.17 23.04 33.41
C ALA A 10 -7.98 21.52 33.67
N ILE A 11 -7.48 21.14 34.86
CA ILE A 11 -7.33 19.72 35.25
C ILE A 11 -8.70 19.07 35.49
N ALA A 12 -9.64 19.80 36.10
CA ALA A 12 -10.99 19.31 36.35
C ALA A 12 -11.81 19.07 35.07
N LEU A 13 -11.58 19.87 34.02
CA LEU A 13 -12.27 19.73 32.72
C LEU A 13 -11.70 18.63 31.82
N SER A 14 -10.41 18.30 31.96
CA SER A 14 -9.71 17.38 31.05
C SER A 14 -9.59 15.95 31.57
N GLY A 15 -9.72 15.72 32.88
CA GLY A 15 -9.61 14.39 33.50
C GLY A 15 -8.22 13.75 33.38
N LEU A 16 -7.20 14.51 32.99
CA LEU A 16 -5.84 14.04 32.74
C LEU A 16 -4.88 14.65 33.77
N SER A 17 -4.13 13.78 34.46
CA SER A 17 -3.04 14.19 35.36
C SER A 17 -1.81 14.55 34.52
N PHE A 18 -1.41 15.82 34.51
CA PHE A 18 -0.14 16.23 33.91
C PHE A 18 0.97 16.18 34.96
N GLU A 19 1.85 15.18 34.87
CA GLU A 19 3.16 15.27 35.52
C GLU A 19 4.00 16.31 34.76
N LYS A 20 4.36 17.40 35.45
CA LYS A 20 5.34 18.36 34.92
C LYS A 20 6.70 17.65 34.84
N GLU A 21 7.13 17.27 33.64
CA GLU A 21 8.55 17.00 33.40
C GLU A 21 9.34 18.28 33.68
N VAL A 22 10.03 18.30 34.81
CA VAL A 22 11.01 19.34 35.13
C VAL A 22 12.26 19.06 34.29
N GLY A 23 12.20 19.46 33.01
CA GLY A 23 13.38 19.52 32.16
C GLY A 23 14.31 20.64 32.64
N GLN A 24 15.21 20.34 33.57
CA GLN A 24 16.32 21.21 33.91
C GLN A 24 17.25 21.26 32.68
N ALA A 25 17.10 22.28 31.83
CA ALA A 25 18.04 22.55 30.75
C ALA A 25 19.37 23.05 31.33
N CYS A 26 20.17 22.13 31.88
CA CYS A 26 21.53 22.43 32.29
C CYS A 26 22.46 22.28 31.08
N ARG A 27 23.22 23.33 30.76
CA ARG A 27 24.22 23.30 29.68
C ARG A 27 25.22 22.18 29.93
N GLN A 28 25.17 21.13 29.11
CA GLN A 28 26.17 20.07 29.18
C GLN A 28 27.53 20.60 28.74
N ARG A 29 28.47 20.66 29.68
CA ARG A 29 29.84 21.10 29.43
C ARG A 29 30.55 20.04 28.59
N ARG A 30 30.69 20.29 27.28
CA ARG A 30 31.49 19.43 26.40
C ARG A 30 32.96 19.49 26.84
N ARG A 31 33.54 18.33 27.16
CA ARG A 31 34.95 18.17 27.54
C ARG A 31 35.83 18.56 26.35
N LYS A 32 36.90 19.32 26.61
CA LYS A 32 37.95 19.56 25.60
C LYS A 32 38.77 18.28 25.44
N ILE A 33 38.85 17.77 24.21
CA ILE A 33 39.63 16.59 23.85
C ILE A 33 41.11 16.98 23.84
N ILE A 34 41.95 16.19 24.49
CA ILE A 34 43.39 16.46 24.62
C ILE A 34 44.12 15.77 23.47
N PHE A 35 45.25 16.33 23.02
CA PHE A 35 46.06 15.78 21.95
C PHE A 35 46.49 14.33 22.27
N GLY A 36 46.05 13.37 21.44
CA GLY A 36 46.30 11.93 21.61
C GLY A 36 45.11 11.10 22.11
N GLU A 37 43.99 11.73 22.52
CA GLU A 37 42.74 11.00 22.78
C GLU A 37 41.99 10.74 21.45
N THR A 38 41.84 9.48 21.06
CA THR A 38 40.86 9.08 20.04
C THR A 38 39.47 9.11 20.68
N LYS A 39 38.50 9.79 20.06
CA LYS A 39 37.10 9.70 20.51
C LYS A 39 36.67 8.23 20.47
N GLU A 40 36.46 7.61 21.62
CA GLU A 40 35.66 6.38 21.69
C GLU A 40 34.23 6.76 21.32
N GLY A 41 33.86 6.49 20.07
CA GLY A 41 32.59 6.89 19.46
C GLY A 41 32.82 7.82 18.29
N HIS A 42 32.61 7.29 17.07
CA HIS A 42 32.51 8.11 15.87
C HIS A 42 31.20 8.92 15.97
N GLU A 43 31.25 10.12 16.55
CA GLU A 43 30.13 11.07 16.45
C GLU A 43 30.02 11.47 14.97
N PHE A 44 28.96 11.02 14.31
CA PHE A 44 28.68 11.41 12.92
C PHE A 44 28.69 12.93 12.77
N GLU A 45 29.33 13.42 11.72
CA GLU A 45 29.15 14.83 11.33
C GLU A 45 27.66 15.07 11.00
N ASN A 46 27.13 16.27 11.22
CA ASN A 46 25.71 16.57 11.00
C ASN A 46 25.18 16.08 9.63
N ARG A 47 26.05 16.15 8.60
CA ARG A 47 25.76 15.64 7.25
C ARG A 47 25.66 14.11 7.21
N GLU A 48 26.62 13.40 7.79
CA GLU A 48 26.62 11.94 7.85
C GLU A 48 25.43 11.43 8.68
N ASN A 49 25.13 12.09 9.79
CA ASN A 49 23.98 11.79 10.63
C ASN A 49 22.66 11.93 9.86
N PHE A 50 22.50 13.01 9.08
CA PHE A 50 21.35 13.18 8.20
C PHE A 50 21.28 12.09 7.11
N LEU A 51 22.41 11.77 6.48
CA LEU A 51 22.45 10.75 5.43
C LEU A 51 22.04 9.38 5.97
N VAL A 52 22.68 8.94 7.06
CA VAL A 52 22.46 7.62 7.66
C VAL A 52 21.08 7.52 8.30
N ASN A 53 20.71 8.46 9.18
CA ASN A 53 19.52 8.31 10.02
C ASN A 53 18.25 8.87 9.40
N SER A 54 18.32 9.56 8.27
CA SER A 54 17.13 10.13 7.61
C SER A 54 17.06 9.79 6.12
N PHE A 55 18.09 10.15 5.34
CA PHE A 55 18.03 9.99 3.88
C PHE A 55 17.99 8.52 3.46
N TYR A 56 18.98 7.72 3.88
CA TYR A 56 19.03 6.29 3.55
C TYR A 56 17.85 5.53 4.13
N VAL A 57 17.45 5.83 5.38
CA VAL A 57 16.22 5.28 5.97
C VAL A 57 15.01 5.52 5.06
N LYS A 58 14.86 6.72 4.49
CA LYS A 58 13.74 7.04 3.60
C LYS A 58 13.86 6.31 2.25
N CYS A 59 15.06 6.18 1.69
CA CYS A 59 15.31 5.39 0.48
C CYS A 59 14.99 3.91 0.70
N ASP A 60 15.47 3.32 1.80
CA ASP A 60 15.25 1.92 2.15
C ASP A 60 13.77 1.64 2.40
N THR A 61 13.08 2.55 3.11
CA THR A 61 11.63 2.47 3.32
C THR A 61 10.89 2.46 1.99
N THR A 62 11.24 3.40 1.09
CA THR A 62 10.59 3.50 -0.23
C THR A 62 10.86 2.25 -1.06
N SER A 63 12.10 1.75 -1.05
CA SER A 63 12.49 0.52 -1.74
C SER A 63 11.72 -0.69 -1.21
N ALA A 64 11.65 -0.85 0.11
CA ALA A 64 10.91 -1.92 0.76
C ALA A 64 9.40 -1.85 0.46
N GLU A 65 8.81 -0.65 0.46
CA GLU A 65 7.40 -0.44 0.09
C GLU A 65 7.13 -0.82 -1.37
N LEU A 66 8.02 -0.45 -2.30
CA LEU A 66 7.93 -0.85 -3.72
C LEU A 66 8.05 -2.36 -3.89
N CYS A 67 9.04 -2.98 -3.27
CA CYS A 67 9.22 -4.45 -3.31
C CYS A 67 7.99 -5.17 -2.75
N ARG A 68 7.44 -4.70 -1.63
CA ARG A 68 6.21 -5.24 -1.04
C ARG A 68 5.04 -5.15 -2.02
N ARG A 69 4.92 -4.05 -2.76
CA ARG A 69 3.85 -3.86 -3.76
C ARG A 69 4.00 -4.76 -4.97
N VAL A 70 5.23 -4.95 -5.46
CA VAL A 70 5.50 -5.88 -6.56
C VAL A 70 5.01 -7.29 -6.20
N GLY A 71 5.31 -7.79 -5.00
CA GLY A 71 4.81 -9.12 -4.57
C GLY A 71 3.29 -9.22 -4.47
N ILE A 72 2.59 -8.12 -4.12
CA ILE A 72 1.12 -8.07 -4.16
C ILE A 72 0.62 -8.14 -5.61
N TYR A 73 1.24 -7.38 -6.51
CA TYR A 73 0.86 -7.40 -7.93
C TYR A 73 1.12 -8.74 -8.60
N GLU A 74 2.21 -9.43 -8.25
CA GLU A 74 2.46 -10.81 -8.68
C GLU A 74 1.31 -11.74 -8.26
N THR A 75 0.88 -11.65 -7.01
CA THR A 75 -0.26 -12.43 -6.50
C THR A 75 -1.57 -12.11 -7.24
N VAL A 76 -1.80 -10.83 -7.56
CA VAL A 76 -2.98 -10.40 -8.34
C VAL A 76 -2.90 -10.96 -9.76
N ILE A 77 -1.77 -10.84 -10.43
CA ILE A 77 -1.56 -11.39 -11.78
C ILE A 77 -1.79 -12.92 -11.78
N ASP A 78 -1.32 -13.62 -10.74
CA ASP A 78 -1.53 -15.06 -10.57
C ASP A 78 -2.97 -15.47 -10.30
N ASN A 79 -3.84 -14.56 -9.86
CA ASN A 79 -5.26 -14.82 -9.74
C ASN A 79 -5.99 -14.53 -11.07
N PHE A 80 -5.59 -13.47 -11.77
CA PHE A 80 -6.27 -12.97 -12.99
C PHE A 80 -5.67 -13.49 -14.30
N PHE A 81 -4.62 -14.32 -14.29
CA PHE A 81 -4.02 -14.85 -15.53
C PHE A 81 -5.01 -15.61 -16.42
N VAL A 82 -6.13 -16.08 -15.86
CA VAL A 82 -7.18 -16.80 -16.58
C VAL A 82 -7.74 -16.02 -17.78
N PHE A 83 -7.64 -14.69 -17.75
CA PHE A 83 -8.09 -13.81 -18.83
C PHE A 83 -7.02 -13.59 -19.93
N PHE A 84 -5.75 -13.90 -19.66
CA PHE A 84 -4.62 -13.49 -20.49
C PHE A 84 -3.79 -14.66 -21.03
N ASP A 85 -3.86 -15.83 -20.41
CA ASP A 85 -2.95 -16.94 -20.69
C ASP A 85 -3.69 -18.28 -20.83
N GLU A 86 -3.19 -19.13 -21.72
CA GLU A 86 -3.69 -20.49 -21.98
C GLU A 86 -2.89 -21.53 -21.19
N ARG A 87 -2.75 -21.32 -19.88
CA ARG A 87 -2.16 -22.33 -18.99
C ARG A 87 -3.05 -23.57 -18.89
N LEU A 88 -2.48 -24.67 -18.41
CA LEU A 88 -3.16 -25.96 -18.29
C LEU A 88 -4.56 -25.85 -17.63
N PRO A 89 -5.57 -26.60 -18.11
CA PRO A 89 -6.95 -26.53 -17.62
C PRO A 89 -7.07 -26.69 -16.09
N GLU A 90 -6.25 -27.54 -15.48
CA GLU A 90 -6.27 -27.77 -14.03
C GLU A 90 -5.75 -26.58 -13.21
N ILE A 91 -4.78 -25.84 -13.75
CA ILE A 91 -4.27 -24.63 -13.10
C ILE A 91 -5.33 -23.53 -13.21
N LYS A 92 -5.99 -23.42 -14.37
CA LYS A 92 -7.11 -22.49 -14.62
C LYS A 92 -8.25 -22.73 -13.63
N LYS A 93 -8.72 -23.97 -13.45
CA LYS A 93 -9.80 -24.31 -12.49
C LYS A 93 -9.48 -23.85 -11.06
N LYS A 94 -8.26 -24.09 -10.58
CA LYS A 94 -7.83 -23.65 -9.24
C LYS A 94 -7.83 -22.12 -9.10
N ALA A 95 -7.39 -21.41 -10.14
CA ALA A 95 -7.39 -19.95 -10.14
C ALA A 95 -8.81 -19.37 -10.17
N VAL A 96 -9.70 -19.97 -10.98
CA VAL A 96 -11.12 -19.61 -11.02
C VAL A 96 -11.78 -19.80 -9.66
N GLN A 97 -11.52 -20.92 -8.97
CA GLN A 97 -12.05 -21.13 -7.62
C GLN A 97 -11.54 -20.06 -6.63
N LYS A 98 -10.25 -19.73 -6.67
CA LYS A 98 -9.69 -18.66 -5.83
C LYS A 98 -10.35 -17.31 -6.12
N LEU A 99 -10.60 -16.98 -7.40
CA LEU A 99 -11.28 -15.73 -7.77
C LEU A 99 -12.69 -15.67 -7.18
N LYS A 100 -13.45 -16.78 -7.25
CA LYS A 100 -14.77 -16.89 -6.63
C LYS A 100 -14.72 -16.70 -5.12
N ASP A 101 -13.73 -17.29 -4.46
CA ASP A 101 -13.61 -17.19 -3.01
C ASP A 101 -13.24 -15.77 -2.56
N ILE A 102 -12.36 -15.08 -3.31
CA ILE A 102 -11.90 -13.72 -3.00
C ILE A 102 -12.99 -12.68 -3.29
N TYR A 103 -13.69 -12.81 -4.41
CA TYR A 103 -14.66 -11.83 -4.91
C TYR A 103 -16.11 -12.30 -4.82
N LYS A 104 -16.41 -13.17 -3.84
CA LYS A 104 -17.74 -13.78 -3.63
C LYS A 104 -18.89 -12.77 -3.50
N ASP A 105 -18.58 -11.55 -3.04
CA ASP A 105 -19.57 -10.49 -2.81
C ASP A 105 -19.76 -9.63 -4.08
N ASP A 106 -18.84 -9.70 -5.04
CA ASP A 106 -18.85 -8.92 -6.29
C ASP A 106 -19.31 -9.76 -7.50
N ILE A 107 -19.21 -11.09 -7.43
CA ILE A 107 -19.55 -12.00 -8.56
C ILE A 107 -20.54 -13.10 -8.17
N GLU A 108 -21.37 -13.48 -9.13
CA GLU A 108 -22.27 -14.62 -9.02
C GLU A 108 -21.54 -15.93 -9.35
N SER A 109 -21.12 -16.65 -8.30
CA SER A 109 -20.31 -17.87 -8.42
C SER A 109 -20.96 -19.01 -9.23
N PHE A 110 -22.30 -19.04 -9.33
CA PHE A 110 -23.04 -20.09 -10.05
C PHE A 110 -22.96 -19.92 -11.57
N SER A 111 -23.05 -18.69 -12.07
CA SER A 111 -23.06 -18.37 -13.51
C SER A 111 -21.66 -18.07 -14.07
N PHE A 112 -20.68 -17.78 -13.20
CA PHE A 112 -19.36 -17.33 -13.62
C PHE A 112 -18.56 -18.32 -14.47
N ASP A 113 -18.64 -19.64 -14.22
CA ASP A 113 -17.83 -20.61 -14.99
C ASP A 113 -18.20 -20.62 -16.48
N ASP A 114 -19.50 -20.72 -16.76
CA ASP A 114 -20.04 -20.73 -18.11
C ASP A 114 -19.81 -19.38 -18.81
N GLU A 115 -20.01 -18.29 -18.08
CA GLU A 115 -19.76 -16.93 -18.56
C GLU A 115 -18.29 -16.74 -18.96
N LEU A 116 -17.37 -17.19 -18.11
CA LEU A 116 -15.93 -17.10 -18.35
C LEU A 116 -15.52 -17.95 -19.56
N ASP A 117 -16.01 -19.18 -19.66
CA ASP A 117 -15.65 -20.06 -20.78
C ASP A 117 -16.17 -19.52 -22.12
N GLN A 118 -17.40 -18.99 -22.16
CA GLN A 118 -17.94 -18.31 -23.35
C GLN A 118 -17.13 -17.06 -23.71
N PHE A 119 -16.78 -16.24 -22.74
CA PHE A 119 -15.98 -15.04 -22.97
C PHE A 119 -14.58 -15.38 -23.49
N LEU A 120 -13.93 -16.43 -22.95
CA LEU A 120 -12.62 -16.85 -23.41
C LEU A 120 -12.65 -17.45 -24.81
N LEU A 121 -13.71 -18.18 -25.17
CA LEU A 121 -13.92 -18.62 -26.56
C LEU A 121 -14.06 -17.42 -27.50
N PHE A 122 -14.87 -16.44 -27.12
CA PHE A 122 -15.03 -15.19 -27.87
C PHE A 122 -13.69 -14.46 -28.05
N LEU A 123 -12.86 -14.37 -27.00
CA LEU A 123 -11.54 -13.75 -27.10
C LEU A 123 -10.60 -14.53 -28.03
N LYS A 124 -10.65 -15.87 -28.02
CA LYS A 124 -9.83 -16.70 -28.92
C LYS A 124 -10.19 -16.47 -30.39
N GLU A 125 -11.47 -16.28 -30.71
CA GLU A 125 -11.93 -16.00 -32.07
C GLU A 125 -11.56 -14.58 -32.54
N ASN A 126 -11.40 -13.64 -31.61
CA ASN A 126 -11.14 -12.22 -31.90
C ASN A 126 -9.72 -11.76 -31.48
N LYS A 127 -8.81 -12.72 -31.28
CA LYS A 127 -7.52 -12.52 -30.59
C LYS A 127 -6.58 -11.52 -31.27
N ASP A 128 -6.67 -11.37 -32.60
CA ASP A 128 -5.78 -10.50 -33.39
C ASP A 128 -5.90 -9.01 -33.03
N ASN A 129 -6.95 -8.61 -32.30
CA ASN A 129 -7.25 -7.21 -31.97
C ASN A 129 -7.15 -6.87 -30.47
N MET A 130 -6.79 -7.81 -29.59
CA MET A 130 -6.83 -7.59 -28.13
C MET A 130 -5.56 -8.09 -27.44
N ASN A 131 -4.56 -7.21 -27.35
CA ASN A 131 -3.27 -7.54 -26.73
C ASN A 131 -3.11 -6.93 -25.33
N THR A 132 -4.01 -6.03 -24.92
CA THR A 132 -3.91 -5.34 -23.63
C THR A 132 -5.11 -5.61 -22.72
N PRO A 133 -4.92 -5.66 -21.38
CA PRO A 133 -6.03 -5.80 -20.44
C PRO A 133 -7.13 -4.73 -20.57
N ILE A 134 -6.75 -3.54 -21.03
CA ILE A 134 -7.68 -2.42 -21.25
C ILE A 134 -8.58 -2.68 -22.48
N GLU A 135 -8.06 -3.30 -23.54
CA GLU A 135 -8.84 -3.67 -24.71
C GLU A 135 -9.83 -4.78 -24.38
N ILE A 136 -9.39 -5.80 -23.63
CA ILE A 136 -10.25 -6.89 -23.15
C ILE A 136 -11.39 -6.32 -22.29
N TYR A 137 -11.09 -5.41 -21.35
CA TYR A 137 -12.10 -4.73 -20.56
C TYR A 137 -13.08 -3.92 -21.41
N ARG A 138 -12.59 -3.21 -22.44
CA ARG A 138 -13.46 -2.41 -23.33
C ARG A 138 -14.52 -3.27 -24.01
N VAL A 139 -14.16 -4.51 -24.39
CA VAL A 139 -15.11 -5.42 -25.02
C VAL A 139 -16.06 -6.04 -24.00
N ALA A 140 -15.56 -6.48 -22.85
CA ALA A 140 -16.41 -6.93 -21.74
C ALA A 140 -17.45 -5.86 -21.36
N LYS A 141 -17.05 -4.59 -21.33
CA LYS A 141 -17.94 -3.46 -21.05
C LYS A 141 -19.03 -3.26 -22.11
N GLN A 142 -18.74 -3.50 -23.38
CA GLN A 142 -19.75 -3.43 -24.45
C GLN A 142 -20.74 -4.59 -24.36
N MET A 143 -20.33 -5.70 -23.77
CA MET A 143 -21.13 -6.92 -23.61
C MET A 143 -21.52 -7.17 -22.15
N VAL A 144 -21.65 -6.12 -21.34
CA VAL A 144 -21.93 -6.22 -19.89
C VAL A 144 -23.26 -6.93 -19.60
N SER A 145 -24.23 -6.87 -20.51
CA SER A 145 -25.49 -7.61 -20.40
C SER A 145 -25.32 -9.13 -20.50
N THR A 146 -24.27 -9.57 -21.19
CA THR A 146 -23.97 -10.99 -21.44
C THR A 146 -22.91 -11.50 -20.47
N PHE A 147 -21.91 -10.67 -20.16
CA PHE A 147 -20.77 -11.02 -19.32
C PHE A 147 -20.58 -10.04 -18.13
N PRO A 148 -21.57 -9.94 -17.21
CA PRO A 148 -21.52 -9.00 -16.10
C PRO A 148 -20.42 -9.34 -15.05
N ASN A 149 -20.20 -10.62 -14.75
CA ASN A 149 -19.20 -11.03 -13.75
C ASN A 149 -17.77 -10.82 -14.29
N VAL A 150 -17.56 -11.10 -15.58
CA VAL A 150 -16.28 -10.85 -16.26
C VAL A 150 -15.97 -9.36 -16.32
N GLU A 151 -16.94 -8.51 -16.66
CA GLU A 151 -16.76 -7.05 -16.64
C GLU A 151 -16.35 -6.56 -15.26
N MET A 152 -17.04 -7.04 -14.21
CA MET A 152 -16.75 -6.68 -12.82
C MET A 152 -15.32 -7.05 -12.42
N LEU A 153 -14.89 -8.29 -12.71
CA LEU A 153 -13.55 -8.76 -12.37
C LEU A 153 -12.45 -8.00 -13.12
N LEU A 154 -12.63 -7.74 -14.41
CA LEU A 154 -11.67 -6.96 -15.21
C LEU A 154 -11.61 -5.50 -14.73
N LYS A 155 -12.75 -4.93 -14.32
CA LYS A 155 -12.81 -3.61 -13.71
C LYS A 155 -12.03 -3.56 -12.40
N ILE A 156 -12.26 -4.53 -11.51
CA ILE A 156 -11.49 -4.67 -10.26
C ILE A 156 -9.99 -4.74 -10.58
N PHE A 157 -9.59 -5.63 -11.48
CA PHE A 157 -8.19 -5.80 -11.90
C PHE A 157 -7.54 -4.48 -12.35
N LEU A 158 -8.21 -3.70 -13.20
CA LEU A 158 -7.69 -2.42 -13.70
C LEU A 158 -7.64 -1.31 -12.64
N THR A 159 -8.41 -1.42 -11.56
CA THR A 159 -8.44 -0.41 -10.47
C THR A 159 -7.44 -0.67 -9.35
N ILE A 160 -6.95 -1.91 -9.21
CA ILE A 160 -5.97 -2.29 -8.17
C ILE A 160 -4.71 -1.39 -8.19
N PRO A 161 -4.05 -1.12 -9.34
CA PRO A 161 -2.87 -0.26 -9.38
C PRO A 161 -3.19 1.19 -8.97
N ILE A 162 -4.37 1.69 -9.31
CA ILE A 162 -4.80 3.08 -9.11
C ILE A 162 -5.10 3.36 -7.62
N SER A 163 -5.75 2.41 -6.95
CA SER A 163 -6.06 2.50 -5.52
C SER A 163 -4.79 2.67 -4.67
N ASN A 164 -3.72 1.92 -5.00
CA ASN A 164 -2.47 1.91 -4.23
C ASN A 164 -1.68 3.24 -4.28
N GLY A 165 -1.85 4.06 -5.32
CA GLY A 165 -1.13 5.33 -5.46
C GLY A 165 -1.78 6.51 -4.74
N SER A 166 -3.06 6.42 -4.38
CA SER A 166 -3.80 7.56 -3.81
C SER A 166 -3.43 7.81 -2.34
N ASP A 167 -3.19 6.75 -1.57
CA ASP A 167 -2.97 6.87 -0.13
C ASP A 167 -1.63 7.54 0.22
N GLU A 168 -0.57 7.34 -0.57
CA GLU A 168 0.74 7.96 -0.31
C GLU A 168 0.67 9.48 -0.35
N ARG A 169 -0.10 10.02 -1.31
CA ARG A 169 -0.28 11.45 -1.46
C ARG A 169 -1.04 12.01 -0.27
N SER A 170 -2.08 11.30 0.19
CA SER A 170 -2.88 11.65 1.37
C SER A 170 -2.03 11.70 2.64
N PHE A 171 -1.17 10.70 2.87
CA PHE A 171 -0.30 10.64 4.05
C PHE A 171 0.79 11.71 4.05
N SER A 172 1.30 12.09 2.87
CA SER A 172 2.29 13.17 2.76
C SER A 172 1.73 14.53 3.21
N VAL A 173 0.42 14.74 3.03
CA VAL A 173 -0.29 15.96 3.44
C VAL A 173 -0.62 15.93 4.93
N LEU A 174 -1.06 14.79 5.47
CA LEU A 174 -1.38 14.65 6.91
C LEU A 174 -0.18 14.93 7.82
N LYS A 175 1.04 14.59 7.36
CA LYS A 175 2.28 14.90 8.08
C LYS A 175 2.56 16.40 8.23
N ARG A 176 1.94 17.27 7.42
CA ARG A 176 2.06 18.74 7.53
C ARG A 176 1.06 19.37 8.50
N VAL A 177 -0.02 18.67 8.85
CA VAL A 177 -1.13 19.22 9.68
C VAL A 177 -0.97 18.87 11.15
N LYS A 178 -0.17 17.85 11.48
CA LYS A 178 0.09 17.43 12.86
C LYS A 178 1.29 18.22 13.42
N ASN A 179 1.02 19.43 13.93
CA ASN A 179 1.93 20.18 14.80
C ASN A 179 1.76 19.72 16.25
#